data_AF-X1K884-F1
#
_entry.id   AF-X1K884-F1
#
_cell.length_a   1.000
_cell.length_b   1.000
_cell.length_c   1.000
_cell.angle_alpha   90.00
_cell.angle_beta   90.00
_cell.angle_gamma   90.00
#
_symmetry.space_group_name_H-M   'P 1'
#
loop_
_entity.id
_entity.type
_entity.pdbx_description
1 polymer ?
#
loop_
_entity_poly.entity_id
_entity_poly.type
_entity_poly.pdbx_seq_one_letter_code
_entity_poly.pdbx_strand_id
1 'polypeptide(L)' 'MGTWADARWAIAFYGKHSFKLLPDKDELLKTYWDIPQRQIETSVVLGLNT' A
#
# COMPACT_ATOMS: atom_id res chain seq x y z
N MET A 1 5.22 18.09 -0.02
CA MET A 1 4.99 18.15 -1.48
C MET A 1 5.36 16.78 -2.06
N GLY A 2 4.56 15.75 -1.80
CA GLY A 2 4.83 14.38 -2.24
C GLY A 2 3.50 13.73 -2.51
N THR A 3 2.87 14.10 -3.63
CA THR A 3 1.41 13.91 -3.77
C THR A 3 1.04 12.89 -4.84
N TRP A 4 1.89 12.58 -5.83
CA TRP A 4 1.53 11.57 -6.84
C TRP A 4 2.72 10.86 -7.51
N ALA A 5 3.91 11.48 -7.52
CA ALA A 5 5.12 10.88 -8.07
C ALA A 5 5.67 9.75 -7.17
N ASP A 6 5.64 9.95 -5.85
CA ASP A 6 6.13 8.96 -4.88
C ASP A 6 5.28 7.69 -4.87
N ALA A 7 3.96 7.79 -5.07
CA ALA A 7 3.08 6.62 -5.10
C ALA A 7 3.41 5.70 -6.29
N ARG A 8 3.66 6.26 -7.49
CA ARG A 8 4.06 5.45 -8.65
C ARG A 8 5.46 4.87 -8.48
N TRP A 9 6.38 5.65 -7.94
CA TRP A 9 7.75 5.20 -7.67
C TRP A 9 7.76 4.06 -6.66
N ALA A 10 7.02 4.18 -5.55
CA ALA A 10 6.90 3.14 -4.54
C ALA A 10 6.31 1.85 -5.12
N ILE A 11 5.23 1.93 -5.91
CA ILE A 11 4.62 0.75 -6.55
C ILE A 11 5.61 0.05 -7.50
N ALA A 12 6.32 0.81 -8.33
CA ALA A 12 7.30 0.23 -9.27
C ALA A 12 8.54 -0.32 -8.54
N PHE A 13 8.99 0.34 -7.47
CA PHE A 13 10.12 -0.08 -6.66
C PHE A 13 9.84 -1.41 -5.95
N TYR A 14 8.72 -1.50 -5.22
CA TYR A 14 8.35 -2.72 -4.50
C TYR A 14 7.89 -3.84 -5.43
N GLY A 15 7.23 -3.53 -6.54
CA GLY A 15 6.88 -4.54 -7.55
C GLY A 15 8.09 -5.27 -8.13
N LYS A 16 9.27 -4.63 -8.14
CA LYS A 16 10.53 -5.25 -8.57
C LYS A 16 11.15 -6.16 -7.51
N HIS A 17 10.73 -6.03 -6.25
CA HIS A 17 11.30 -6.73 -5.09
C HIS A 17 10.45 -7.93 -4.61
N SER A 18 9.76 -8.62 -5.53
CA SER A 18 8.88 -9.77 -5.20
C SER A 18 7.70 -9.45 -4.28
N PHE A 19 7.42 -8.17 -4.04
CA PHE A 19 6.22 -7.77 -3.31
C PHE A 19 5.01 -7.88 -4.22
N LYS A 20 3.95 -8.49 -3.70
CA LYS A 20 2.67 -8.56 -4.37
C LYS A 20 1.68 -7.62 -3.68
N LEU A 21 0.76 -7.10 -4.49
CA LEU A 21 -0.36 -6.32 -3.98
C LEU A 21 -1.27 -7.28 -3.20
N LEU A 22 -1.49 -7.01 -1.92
CA LEU A 22 -2.35 -7.85 -1.08
C LEU A 22 -3.82 -7.40 -1.24
N PRO A 23 -4.76 -8.33 -1.51
CA PRO A 23 -6.18 -8.00 -1.58
C PRO A 23 -6.75 -7.63 -0.20
N ASP A 24 -6.20 -8.16 0.89
CA ASP A 24 -6.66 -7.92 2.28
C ASP A 24 -6.10 -6.63 2.90
N LYS A 25 -5.81 -5.64 2.04
CA LYS A 25 -5.31 -4.32 2.43
C LYS A 25 -6.17 -3.68 3.52
N ASP A 26 -7.49 -3.75 3.37
CA ASP A 26 -8.42 -2.96 4.16
C ASP A 26 -8.51 -3.44 5.62
N GLU A 27 -8.43 -4.76 5.85
CA GLU A 27 -8.37 -5.30 7.22
C GLU A 27 -7.01 -5.05 7.87
N LEU A 28 -5.92 -5.20 7.13
CA LEU A 28 -4.58 -4.93 7.63
C LEU A 28 -4.41 -3.47 8.01
N LEU A 29 -4.83 -2.54 7.14
CA LEU A 29 -4.73 -1.12 7.43
C LEU A 29 -5.55 -0.75 8.66
N LYS A 30 -6.78 -1.26 8.83
CA LYS A 30 -7.60 -1.00 10.02
C LYS A 30 -7.05 -1.64 11.29
N THR A 31 -6.34 -2.75 11.18
CA THR A 31 -5.79 -3.49 12.33
C THR A 31 -4.51 -2.84 12.84
N TYR A 32 -3.66 -2.32 11.94
CA TYR A 32 -2.37 -1.74 12.29
C TYR A 32 -2.38 -0.20 12.38
N TRP A 33 -3.35 0.48 11.74
CA TRP A 33 -3.46 1.94 11.72
C TRP A 33 -4.92 2.42 11.82
N ASP A 34 -5.16 3.41 12.68
CA ASP A 34 -6.46 4.10 12.73
C ASP A 34 -6.45 5.29 11.76
N ILE A 35 -6.74 5.01 10.48
CA ILE A 35 -6.76 5.99 9.39
C ILE A 35 -8.14 6.10 8.73
N PRO A 36 -8.53 7.29 8.22
CA PRO A 36 -9.83 7.48 7.59
C PRO A 36 -10.03 6.55 6.38
N GLN A 37 -11.26 6.09 6.16
CA GLN A 37 -11.60 5.19 5.05
C GLN A 37 -11.15 5.70 3.67
N ARG A 38 -11.19 7.03 3.46
CA ARG A 38 -10.68 7.65 2.22
C ARG A 38 -9.17 7.46 2.03
N GLN A 39 -8.40 7.47 3.12
CA GLN A 39 -6.97 7.17 3.05
C GLN A 39 -6.73 5.69 2.76
N ILE A 40 -7.56 4.79 3.33
CA ILE A 40 -7.50 3.35 3.04
C ILE A 40 -7.74 3.11 1.55
N GLU A 41 -8.77 3.72 0.97
CA GLU A 41 -9.08 3.63 -0.47
C GLU A 41 -7.89 4.05 -1.34
N THR A 42 -7.20 5.14 -0.99
CA THR A 42 -6.03 5.64 -1.74
C THR A 42 -4.70 4.98 -1.38
N SER A 43 -4.65 4.16 -0.33
CA SER A 43 -3.42 3.49 0.12
C SER A 43 -3.20 2.19 -0.63
N VAL A 44 -1.98 1.65 -0.58
CA VAL A 44 -1.62 0.38 -1.20
C VAL A 44 -0.78 -0.40 -0.19
N VAL A 45 -1.12 -1.65 0.05
CA VAL A 45 -0.34 -2.53 0.93
C VAL A 45 0.37 -3.56 0.06
N LEU A 46 1.68 -3.65 0.29
CA LEU A 46 2.60 -4.53 -0.42
C LEU A 46 3.15 -5.52 0.59
N GLY A 47 2.95 -6.81 0.35
CA GLY A 47 3.43 -7.89 1.18
C GLY A 47 4.44 -8.75 0.44
N LEU A 48 5.44 -9.25 1.17
CA LEU A 48 6.29 -10.36 0.72
C LEU A 48 5.51 -11.65 0.97
N ASN A 49 4.96 -12.22 -0.10
CA ASN A 49 4.39 -13.56 -0.04
C ASN A 49 5.58 -14.54 -0.05
N THR A 50 5.99 -15.00 1.13
CA THR A 50 7.07 -15.99 1.29
C THR A 50 6.51 -17.38 1.03
#